data_AF-A0A7V1D561-F1
#
_entry.id   AF-A0A7V1D561-F1
#
_cell.length_a   1.000
_cell.length_b   1.000
_cell.length_c   1.000
_cell.angle_alpha   90.00
_cell.angle_beta   90.00
_cell.angle_gamma   90.00
#
_symmetry.space_group_name_H-M   'P 1'
#
loop_
_entity.id
_entity.type
_entity.pdbx_description
1 polymer ?
#
loop_
_entity_poly.entity_id
_entity_poly.type
_entity_poly.pdbx_seq_one_letter_code
_entity_poly.pdbx_strand_id
1 'polypeptide(L)' 'SQTLIVNFNQFAPSSLDFFVYTFTKTTNWVHFHAVKQDVLLKIAEIIEDAGAEIAFPTSTIYLEGEALPLGVAQ' A
#
# COMPACT_ATOMS: atom_id res chain seq x y z
N SER A 1 17.66 7.65 -20.64
CA SER A 1 17.05 6.49 -19.98
C SER A 1 15.67 6.90 -19.48
N GLN A 2 14.66 6.03 -19.59
CA GLN A 2 13.38 6.26 -18.92
C GLN A 2 13.55 5.74 -17.48
N THR A 3 13.45 6.63 -16.50
CA THR A 3 13.55 6.25 -15.08
C THR A 3 12.26 5.54 -14.67
N LEU A 4 12.37 4.25 -14.35
CA LEU A 4 11.32 3.44 -13.75
C LEU A 4 11.88 2.86 -12.45
N ILE A 5 11.27 3.22 -11.33
CA ILE A 5 11.72 2.82 -10.00
C ILE A 5 10.51 2.27 -9.24
N VAL A 6 10.66 1.07 -8.69
CA VAL A 6 9.71 0.45 -7.77
C VAL A 6 10.49 -0.16 -6.62
N ASN A 7 10.30 0.34 -5.39
CA ASN A 7 11.01 -0.12 -4.21
C ASN A 7 10.09 -0.17 -2.99
N PHE A 8 10.37 -1.07 -2.05
CA PHE A 8 9.90 -0.88 -0.68
C PHE A 8 10.51 0.41 -0.12
N ASN A 9 9.68 1.26 0.47
CA ASN A 9 10.06 2.61 0.87
C ASN A 9 10.22 2.72 2.39
N GLN A 10 9.21 2.32 3.15
CA GLN A 10 9.21 2.46 4.60
C GLN A 10 8.17 1.57 5.30
N PHE A 11 8.41 1.36 6.59
CA PHE A 11 7.38 0.95 7.55
C PHE A 11 6.67 2.21 8.05
N ALA A 12 5.39 2.37 7.71
CA ALA A 12 4.56 3.45 8.22
C ALA A 12 3.75 2.97 9.45
N PRO A 13 3.02 3.85 10.17
CA PRO A 13 2.32 3.50 11.41
C PRO A 13 1.35 2.31 11.30
N SER A 14 0.77 2.09 10.12
CA SER A 14 -0.16 0.98 9.87
C SER A 14 -0.08 0.44 8.43
N SER A 15 1.05 0.65 7.74
CA SER A 15 1.25 0.18 6.36
C SER A 15 2.71 -0.13 6.04
N LEU A 16 2.91 -0.93 4.99
CA LEU A 16 4.18 -1.11 4.30
C LEU A 16 4.10 -0.35 2.98
N ASP A 17 4.87 0.74 2.85
CA ASP A 17 4.74 1.62 1.70
C ASP A 17 5.71 1.20 0.60
N PHE A 18 5.20 1.10 -0.63
CA PHE A 18 6.00 0.96 -1.85
C PHE A 18 6.04 2.30 -2.59
N PHE A 19 7.23 2.68 -3.05
CA PHE A 19 7.42 3.85 -3.90
C PHE A 19 7.43 3.42 -5.37
N VAL A 20 6.53 4.00 -6.18
CA VAL A 20 6.43 3.79 -7.63
C VAL A 20 6.67 5.11 -8.35
N TYR A 21 7.70 5.17 -9.18
CA TYR A 21 8.08 6.37 -9.94
C TYR A 21 8.31 6.04 -11.42
N THR A 22 7.50 6.65 -12.28
CA THR A 22 7.55 6.47 -13.73
C THR A 22 6.89 7.65 -14.44
N PHE A 23 7.10 7.75 -15.76
CA PHE A 23 6.54 8.79 -16.61
C PHE A 23 5.68 8.21 -17.73
N THR A 24 4.59 8.89 -18.06
CA THR A 24 3.81 8.63 -19.27
C THR A 24 4.47 9.29 -20.49
N LYS A 25 4.27 8.72 -21.68
CA LYS A 25 4.68 9.36 -22.94
C LYS A 25 3.78 10.54 -23.33
N THR A 26 2.54 10.56 -22.82
CA THR A 26 1.58 11.64 -23.05
C THR A 26 1.72 12.74 -22.01
N THR A 27 1.46 13.99 -22.43
CA THR A 27 1.26 15.16 -21.56
C THR A 27 -0.20 15.62 -21.55
N ASN A 28 -1.08 14.98 -22.33
CA ASN A 28 -2.51 15.26 -22.29
C ASN A 28 -3.07 14.81 -20.94
N TRP A 29 -3.72 15.74 -20.23
CA TRP A 29 -4.13 15.53 -18.84
C TRP A 29 -5.19 14.44 -18.66
N VAL A 30 -6.19 14.39 -19.55
CA VAL A 30 -7.26 13.38 -19.50
C VAL A 30 -6.67 11.99 -19.74
N HIS A 31 -5.82 11.84 -20.76
CA HIS A 31 -5.18 10.57 -21.07
C HIS A 31 -4.18 10.16 -19.96
N PHE A 32 -3.43 11.11 -19.41
CA PHE A 32 -2.54 10.84 -18.27
C PHE A 32 -3.30 10.21 -17.09
N HIS A 33 -4.44 10.79 -16.70
CA HIS A 33 -5.22 10.26 -15.57
C HIS A 33 -5.85 8.90 -15.88
N ALA A 34 -6.27 8.65 -17.13
CA ALA A 34 -6.74 7.33 -17.53
C ALA A 34 -5.64 6.26 -17.40
N VAL A 35 -4.41 6.56 -17.86
CA VAL A 35 -3.26 5.66 -17.71
C VAL A 35 -2.88 5.48 -16.24
N LYS A 36 -2.90 6.56 -15.45
CA LYS A 36 -2.60 6.49 -14.02
C LYS A 36 -3.60 5.60 -13.28
N GLN A 37 -4.90 5.74 -13.56
CA GLN A 37 -5.93 4.90 -12.95
C GLN A 37 -5.74 3.43 -13.32
N ASP A 38 -5.52 3.13 -14.61
CA ASP A 38 -5.27 1.76 -15.09
C ASP A 38 -4.07 1.12 -14.38
N VAL A 39 -2.96 1.85 -14.24
CA VAL A 39 -1.77 1.37 -13.51
C VAL A 39 -2.06 1.11 -12.04
N LEU A 40 -2.79 2.01 -11.36
CA LEU A 40 -3.11 1.84 -9.93
C LEU A 40 -4.05 0.66 -9.67
N LEU A 41 -5.02 0.43 -10.55
CA LEU A 41 -5.93 -0.72 -10.44
C LEU A 41 -5.19 -2.04 -10.67
N LYS A 42 -4.27 -2.09 -11.65
CA LYS A 42 -3.39 -3.26 -11.84
C LYS A 42 -2.47 -3.52 -10.66
N ILE A 43 -1.98 -2.48 -9.99
CA ILE A 43 -1.20 -2.65 -8.75
C ILE A 43 -2.08 -3.27 -7.65
N ALA A 44 -3.33 -2.83 -7.52
CA ALA A 44 -4.27 -3.41 -6.56
C ALA A 44 -4.54 -4.90 -6.85
N GLU A 45 -4.76 -5.27 -8.12
CA GLU A 45 -4.91 -6.68 -8.54
C GLU A 45 -3.67 -7.51 -8.18
N ILE A 46 -2.45 -7.00 -8.45
CA ILE A 46 -1.20 -7.69 -8.08
C ILE A 46 -1.08 -7.92 -6.56
N ILE A 47 -1.53 -6.95 -5.75
CA ILE A 47 -1.52 -7.07 -4.29
C ILE A 47 -2.47 -8.20 -3.85
N GLU A 48 -3.68 -8.22 -4.40
CA GLU A 48 -4.70 -9.23 -4.12
C GLU A 48 -4.24 -10.64 -4.55
N ASP A 49 -3.70 -10.78 -5.76
CA ASP A 49 -3.16 -12.03 -6.30
C ASP A 49 -1.99 -12.59 -5.46
N ALA A 50 -1.26 -11.71 -4.78
CA ALA A 50 -0.18 -12.10 -3.86
C ALA A 50 -0.70 -12.51 -2.46
N GLY A 51 -2.01 -12.49 -2.23
CA GLY A 51 -2.63 -12.78 -0.93
C GLY A 51 -2.43 -11.67 0.11
N ALA A 52 -2.12 -10.46 -0.35
CA ALA A 52 -1.99 -9.27 0.48
C ALA A 52 -3.20 -8.35 0.29
N GLU A 53 -3.29 -7.31 1.11
CA GLU A 53 -4.38 -6.33 1.06
C GLU A 53 -3.84 -4.90 1.12
N ILE A 54 -4.59 -3.96 0.53
CA ILE A 54 -4.29 -2.54 0.69
C ILE A 54 -4.57 -2.13 2.14
N ALA A 55 -3.55 -1.59 2.79
CA ALA A 55 -3.63 -1.22 4.20
C ALA A 55 -4.58 -0.04 4.44
N PHE A 56 -5.42 -0.17 5.47
CA PHE A 56 -6.18 0.92 6.06
C PHE A 56 -5.56 1.33 7.40
N PRO A 57 -5.78 2.57 7.87
CA PRO A 57 -5.38 2.97 9.21
C PRO A 57 -5.89 1.97 10.25
N THR A 58 -4.97 1.36 10.99
CA THR A 58 -5.28 0.31 11.97
C THR A 58 -4.80 0.73 13.34
N SER A 59 -5.60 0.41 14.36
CA SER A 59 -5.29 0.66 15.76
C SER A 59 -5.63 -0.56 16.60
N THR A 60 -4.79 -0.88 17.57
CA THR A 60 -5.09 -1.87 18.59
C THR A 60 -5.76 -1.18 19.77
N ILE A 61 -6.99 -1.60 20.10
CA ILE A 61 -7.74 -1.07 21.24
C ILE A 61 -7.62 -2.07 22.40
N TYR A 62 -7.16 -1.59 23.55
CA TYR A 62 -7.14 -2.36 24.79
C TYR A 62 -8.46 -2.15 25.54
N LEU A 63 -9.23 -3.22 25.75
CA LEU A 63 -10.49 -3.18 26.50
C LEU A 63 -10.26 -3.61 27.94
N GLU A 64 -10.62 -2.76 28.89
CA GLU A 64 -10.56 -3.10 30.31
C GLU A 64 -11.64 -4.15 30.65
N GLY A 65 -11.23 -5.28 31.23
CA GLY A 65 -12.14 -6.36 31.67
C GLY A 65 -11.98 -7.70 30.97
N GLU A 66 -11.23 -7.77 29.86
CA GLU A 66 -10.71 -9.05 29.37
C GLU A 66 -9.48 -9.42 30.21
N ALA A 67 -9.60 -10.49 31.00
CA ALA A 67 -8.42 -11.09 31.62
C ALA A 67 -7.45 -11.47 30.50
N LEU A 68 -6.29 -10.80 30.44
CA LEU A 68 -5.20 -11.19 29.56
C LEU A 68 -4.98 -12.70 29.75
N PRO A 69 -4.97 -13.52 28.70
CA PRO A 69 -4.49 -14.89 28.85
C PRO A 69 -3.08 -14.81 29.41
N LEU A 70 -2.87 -15.49 30.54
CA LEU A 70 -1.60 -15.57 31.25
C LEU A 70 -0.52 -16.04 30.27
N GLY A 71 0.20 -15.12 29.63
CA GLY A 71 1.19 -15.47 28.61
C GLY A 71 1.75 -14.33 27.75
N VAL A 72 1.20 -13.11 27.81
CA VAL A 72 1.64 -12.02 26.89
C VAL A 72 2.35 -10.85 27.58
N ALA A 73 2.92 -11.08 28.77
CA ALA A 73 3.88 -10.14 29.36
C ALA A 73 5.30 -10.65 29.13
N GLN A 74 5.94 -10.22 28.05
CA GLN A 74 7.39 -10.10 27.93
C GLN A 74 7.73 -8.79 27.22
#